data_AF-A0A9D4U0I1-F1
#
_entry.id   AF-A0A9D4U0I1-F1
#
_cell.length_a   1.000
_cell.length_b   1.000
_cell.length_c   1.000
_cell.angle_alpha   90.00
_cell.angle_beta   90.00
_cell.angle_gamma   90.00
#
_symmetry.space_group_name_H-M   'P 1'
#
loop_
_entity.id
_entity.type
_entity.pdbx_description
1 polymer ?
#
loop_
_entity_poly.entity_id
_entity_poly.type
_entity_poly.pdbx_seq_one_letter_code
_entity_poly.pdbx_strand_id
1 'polypeptide(L)'
;MSSINFIRELIKSNMEGASERDAKWETKLHDTKAAAAANKANMAHPTKAWGFWRNDKHTAKFEMNADPAISKLPGRRSGASRLADE
;
A
#
# COMPACT_ATOMS: atom_id res chain seq x y z
N MET A 1 23.90 -52.24 -25.13
CA MET A 1 24.15 -50.84 -24.70
C MET A 1 24.41 -50.85 -23.20
N SER A 2 25.44 -50.16 -22.72
CA SER A 2 25.68 -50.01 -21.27
C SER A 2 24.48 -49.32 -20.61
N SER A 3 24.08 -49.79 -19.42
CA SER A 3 22.99 -49.22 -18.61
C SER A 3 23.13 -47.71 -18.40
N ILE A 4 24.36 -47.21 -18.32
CA ILE A 4 24.69 -45.78 -18.19
C ILE A 4 24.25 -44.99 -19.43
N ASN A 5 24.39 -45.55 -20.64
CA ASN A 5 24.01 -44.85 -21.87
C ASN A 5 22.48 -44.75 -21.99
N PHE A 6 21.76 -45.79 -21.60
CA PHE A 6 20.29 -45.78 -21.56
C PHE A 6 19.74 -44.71 -20.61
N ILE A 7 20.29 -44.63 -19.39
CA ILE A 7 19.89 -43.61 -18.42
C ILE A 7 20.19 -42.20 -18.94
N ARG A 8 21.34 -42.02 -19.62
CA ARG A 8 21.73 -40.72 -20.17
C ARG A 8 20.79 -40.27 -21.30
N GLU A 9 20.36 -41.18 -22.15
CA GLU A 9 19.39 -40.88 -23.22
C GLU A 9 18.00 -40.59 -22.65
N LEU A 10 17.55 -41.35 -21.66
CA LEU A 10 16.28 -41.12 -20.96
C LEU A 10 16.25 -39.75 -20.26
N ILE A 11 17.35 -39.34 -19.62
CA ILE A 11 17.45 -38.01 -19.01
C ILE A 11 17.41 -36.94 -20.10
N LYS A 12 18.17 -37.11 -21.19
CA LYS A 12 18.19 -36.15 -22.29
C LYS A 12 16.83 -35.98 -22.97
N SER A 13 16.06 -37.06 -23.15
CA SER A 13 14.71 -36.97 -23.73
C SER A 13 13.70 -36.26 -22.84
N ASN A 14 13.94 -36.24 -21.52
CA ASN A 14 13.10 -35.55 -20.55
C ASN A 14 13.58 -34.12 -20.24
N MET A 15 14.73 -33.69 -20.75
CA MET A 15 15.22 -32.33 -20.53
C MET A 15 14.60 -31.37 -21.54
N GLU A 16 14.09 -30.25 -21.02
CA GLU A 16 13.57 -29.15 -21.83
C GLU A 16 14.66 -28.60 -22.76
N GLY A 17 14.24 -28.32 -23.99
CA GLY A 17 15.11 -27.73 -25.00
C GLY A 17 15.66 -26.39 -24.53
N ALA A 18 16.82 -25.99 -25.04
CA ALA A 18 17.43 -24.70 -24.68
C ALA A 18 16.45 -23.53 -24.92
N SER A 19 15.75 -23.54 -26.05
CA SER A 19 14.75 -22.52 -26.38
C SER A 19 13.54 -22.52 -25.44
N GLU A 20 13.06 -23.68 -25.00
CA GLU A 20 11.94 -23.76 -24.05
C GLU A 20 12.33 -23.20 -22.68
N ARG A 21 13.56 -23.45 -22.27
CA ARG A 21 14.12 -22.95 -21.02
C ARG A 21 14.26 -21.43 -21.02
N ASP A 22 14.76 -20.88 -22.12
CA ASP A 22 14.90 -19.43 -22.30
C ASP A 22 13.52 -18.77 -22.34
N ALA A 23 12.54 -19.35 -23.05
CA ALA A 23 11.17 -18.85 -23.07
C ALA A 23 10.50 -18.86 -21.68
N LYS A 24 10.73 -19.92 -20.88
CA LYS A 24 10.25 -19.99 -19.48
C LYS A 24 10.91 -18.94 -18.60
N TRP A 25 12.21 -18.70 -18.80
CA TRP A 25 12.94 -17.68 -18.06
C TRP A 25 12.44 -16.27 -18.39
N GLU A 26 12.25 -15.95 -19.67
CA GLU A 26 11.70 -14.67 -20.11
C GLU A 26 10.28 -14.46 -19.55
N THR A 27 9.42 -15.48 -19.64
CA THR A 27 8.06 -15.43 -19.08
C THR A 27 8.10 -15.09 -17.59
N LYS A 28 8.96 -15.77 -16.82
CA LYS A 28 9.14 -15.49 -15.40
C LYS A 28 9.64 -14.07 -15.12
N LEU A 29 10.54 -13.54 -15.94
CA LEU A 29 11.01 -12.15 -15.86
C LEU A 29 9.88 -11.15 -16.10
N HIS A 30 9.02 -11.40 -17.09
CA HIS A 30 7.85 -10.57 -17.36
C HIS A 30 6.84 -10.61 -16.21
N ASP A 31 6.55 -11.79 -15.67
CA ASP A 31 5.61 -11.97 -14.56
C ASP A 31 6.10 -11.27 -13.28
N THR A 32 7.39 -11.43 -12.96
CA THR A 32 7.99 -10.76 -11.79
C THR A 32 7.98 -9.24 -11.93
N LYS A 33 8.23 -8.72 -13.14
CA LYS A 33 8.10 -7.28 -13.43
C LYS A 33 6.66 -6.80 -13.28
N ALA A 34 5.67 -7.56 -13.75
CA ALA A 34 4.26 -7.22 -13.61
C ALA A 34 3.82 -7.19 -12.14
N ALA A 35 4.23 -8.19 -11.35
CA ALA A 35 3.98 -8.24 -9.91
C ALA A 35 4.61 -7.05 -9.18
N ALA A 36 5.85 -6.68 -9.53
CA ALA A 36 6.52 -5.51 -8.96
C ALA A 36 5.81 -4.19 -9.32
N ALA A 37 5.27 -4.08 -10.55
CA ALA A 37 4.51 -2.89 -10.96
C ALA A 37 3.20 -2.75 -10.16
N ALA A 38 2.47 -3.85 -9.93
CA ALA A 38 1.28 -3.86 -9.09
C ALA A 38 1.60 -3.46 -7.64
N ASN A 39 2.69 -4.02 -7.09
CA ASN A 39 3.15 -3.65 -5.74
C ASN A 39 3.58 -2.18 -5.67
N LYS A 40 4.23 -1.64 -6.70
CA LYS A 40 4.58 -0.22 -6.77
C LYS A 40 3.35 0.68 -6.83
N ALA A 41 2.31 0.29 -7.57
CA ALA A 41 1.05 1.03 -7.61
C ALA A 41 0.36 1.05 -6.23
N ASN A 42 0.39 -0.07 -5.51
CA ASN A 42 -0.17 -0.16 -4.16
C ASN A 42 0.68 0.59 -3.12
N MET A 43 2.02 0.57 -3.26
CA MET A 43 2.95 1.32 -2.42
C MET A 43 2.96 2.82 -2.72
N ALA A 44 2.39 3.26 -3.84
CA ALA A 44 2.06 4.66 -4.07
C ALA A 44 0.88 5.10 -3.19
N HIS A 45 0.94 4.77 -1.89
CA HIS A 45 0.32 5.62 -0.90
C HIS A 45 0.81 7.04 -1.16
N PRO A 46 -0.07 8.04 -1.11
CA PRO A 46 0.31 9.39 -1.41
C PRO A 46 1.35 9.84 -0.37
N THR A 47 2.63 9.84 -0.75
CA THR A 47 3.72 10.46 0.03
C THR A 47 3.47 11.96 0.26
N LYS A 48 2.48 12.50 -0.46
CA LYS A 48 1.72 13.69 -0.08
C LYS A 48 0.22 13.41 -0.19
N ALA A 49 -0.38 12.88 0.88
CA ALA A 49 -1.83 12.80 1.06
C ALA A 49 -2.42 14.22 1.21
N TRP A 50 -2.51 14.96 0.10
CA TRP A 50 -3.31 16.18 0.07
C TRP A 50 -4.76 15.80 0.34
N GLY A 51 -5.24 16.17 1.53
CA GLY A 51 -6.64 16.03 1.90
C GLY A 51 -6.81 15.87 3.39
N PHE A 52 -6.34 14.75 3.95
CA PHE A 52 -6.65 14.41 5.34
C PHE A 52 -6.00 15.37 6.36
N TRP A 53 -4.70 15.65 6.27
CA TRP A 53 -4.03 16.55 7.23
C TRP A 53 -4.02 18.02 6.87
N ARG A 54 -4.41 18.37 5.64
CA ARG A 54 -4.45 19.76 5.18
C ARG A 54 -5.84 20.34 5.20
N ASN A 55 -6.85 19.68 4.64
CA ASN A 55 -8.20 20.25 4.71
C ASN A 55 -8.79 20.02 6.10
N ASP A 56 -8.81 18.78 6.58
CA ASP A 56 -9.55 18.46 7.81
C ASP A 56 -9.03 19.22 9.04
N LYS A 57 -7.73 19.49 9.20
CA LYS A 57 -7.24 20.34 10.31
C LYS A 57 -7.38 21.86 10.09
N HIS A 58 -7.43 22.33 8.84
CA HIS A 58 -7.60 23.75 8.55
C HIS A 58 -9.09 24.16 8.50
N THR A 59 -10.00 23.22 8.20
CA THR A 59 -11.46 23.36 8.37
C THR A 59 -11.98 22.84 9.71
N ALA A 60 -11.28 21.94 10.43
CA ALA A 60 -11.60 21.59 11.83
C ALA A 60 -11.18 22.68 12.83
N LYS A 61 -11.42 23.93 12.44
CA LYS A 61 -11.55 25.01 13.38
C LYS A 61 -13.04 25.27 13.57
N PHE A 62 -13.52 24.76 14.70
CA PHE A 62 -14.50 25.36 15.60
C PHE A 62 -15.98 24.99 15.53
N GLU A 63 -16.42 24.16 14.60
CA GLU A 63 -17.81 23.65 14.63
C GLU A 63 -17.81 22.15 14.91
N MET A 64 -18.04 21.80 16.18
CA MET A 64 -18.42 20.46 16.67
C MET A 64 -17.29 19.41 16.85
N ASN A 65 -16.93 19.16 18.13
CA ASN A 65 -16.49 17.86 18.66
C ASN A 65 -15.03 17.33 18.51
N ALA A 66 -14.00 18.16 18.31
CA ALA A 66 -12.62 17.63 18.33
C ALA A 66 -12.03 17.35 19.74
N ASP A 67 -12.70 17.74 20.83
CA ASP A 67 -12.38 17.17 22.15
C ASP A 67 -13.56 17.30 23.12
N PRO A 68 -14.31 16.21 23.41
CA PRO A 68 -15.39 16.26 24.38
C PRO A 68 -14.90 16.60 25.80
N ALA A 69 -13.61 16.46 26.11
CA ALA A 69 -13.04 16.88 27.39
C ALA A 69 -12.86 18.39 27.49
N ILE A 70 -12.43 19.06 26.41
CA ILE A 70 -12.23 20.52 26.39
C ILE A 70 -13.57 21.27 26.53
N SER A 71 -14.66 20.72 25.99
CA SER A 71 -16.00 21.31 26.11
C SER A 71 -16.56 21.30 27.55
N LYS A 72 -16.03 20.42 28.41
CA LYS A 72 -16.45 20.23 29.80
C LYS A 72 -15.56 20.95 30.81
N LEU A 73 -14.53 21.66 30.36
CA LEU A 73 -13.66 22.43 31.25
C LEU A 73 -14.44 23.58 31.91
N PRO A 74 -14.37 23.72 33.26
CA PRO A 74 -14.98 24.86 33.95
C PRO A 74 -14.37 26.17 33.45
N GLY A 75 -15.23 27.16 33.14
CA GLY A 75 -14.84 28.48 32.62
C GLY A 75 -15.10 28.72 31.13
N ARG A 76 -15.37 27.67 30.32
CA ARG A 76 -15.61 27.84 28.87
C ARG A 76 -17.05 28.26 28.50
N ARG A 77 -18.03 28.02 29.38
CA ARG A 77 -19.45 28.41 29.19
C ARG A 77 -19.87 29.70 29.90
N SER A 78 -19.04 30.27 30.77
CA SER A 78 -19.46 31.41 31.64
C SER A 78 -19.13 32.80 31.08
N GLY A 79 -18.79 32.93 29.79
CA GLY A 79 -18.43 34.20 29.16
C GLY A 79 -19.61 34.94 28.53
N ALA A 80 -20.69 34.24 28.17
CA ALA A 80 -21.83 34.84 27.46
C ALA A 80 -22.91 35.43 28.40
N SER A 81 -22.96 35.00 29.67
CA SER A 81 -23.98 35.50 30.61
C SER A 81 -23.57 36.77 31.36
N ARG A 82 -22.36 37.30 31.13
CA ARG A 82 -21.82 38.46 31.87
C ARG A 82 -21.83 39.78 31.09
N LEU A 83 -22.24 39.74 29.82
CA LEU A 83 -22.34 40.90 28.92
C LEU A 83 -23.79 41.25 28.55
N ALA A 84 -24.78 40.56 29.13
CA ALA A 84 -26.20 40.77 28.85
C ALA A 84 -26.91 41.61 29.94
N ASP A 85 -26.23 41.92 31.05
CA ASP A 85 -26.78 42.63 32.21
C ASP A 85 -25.97 43.89 32.59
N GLU A 86 -25.30 44.55 31.62
CA GLU A 86 -24.80 45.94 31.76
C GLU A 86 -25.26 46.81 30.58
#